data_AF-A0A0B6D6L6-F1
#
_entry.id   AF-A0A0B6D6L6-F1
#
_cell.length_a   1.000
_cell.length_b   1.000
_cell.length_c   1.000
_cell.angle_alpha   90.00
_cell.angle_beta   90.00
_cell.angle_gamma   90.00
#
_symmetry.space_group_name_H-M   'P 1'
#
loop_
_entity.id
_entity.type
_entity.pdbx_description
1 polymer ?
#
loop_
_entity_poly.entity_id
_entity_poly.type
_entity_poly.pdbx_seq_one_letter_code
_entity_poly.pdbx_strand_id
1 'polypeptide(L)'
;MKNNSEILIYQTEDGKTKIQTRLENETVWLSQEQMSDLFQRDRTVITKHINNIFREDELDEKSNVQNLHLAHSDKPVKHYNLDR
;
A
#
# COMPACT_ATOMS: atom_id res chain seq x y z
N MET A 1 -8.56 -17.60 -16.26
CA MET A 1 -8.87 -16.18 -15.94
C MET A 1 -7.54 -15.51 -15.65
N LYS A 2 -7.12 -14.52 -16.45
CA LYS A 2 -5.82 -13.85 -16.26
C LYS A 2 -5.96 -12.92 -15.06
N ASN A 3 -5.28 -13.23 -13.95
CA ASN A 3 -5.12 -12.29 -12.85
C ASN A 3 -4.18 -11.20 -13.35
N ASN A 4 -4.72 -10.09 -13.85
CA ASN A 4 -3.95 -8.92 -14.28
C ASN A 4 -3.42 -8.20 -13.04
N SER A 5 -2.50 -8.84 -12.34
CA SER A 5 -1.72 -8.22 -11.29
C SER A 5 -0.52 -7.58 -11.95
N GLU A 6 -0.61 -6.27 -12.16
CA GLU A 6 0.48 -5.50 -12.73
C GLU A 6 1.37 -4.98 -11.60
N ILE A 7 2.68 -5.03 -11.79
CA ILE A 7 3.61 -4.46 -10.82
C ILE A 7 3.88 -3.02 -11.27
N LEU A 8 3.43 -2.05 -10.49
CA LEU A 8 3.83 -0.66 -10.67
C LEU A 8 5.13 -0.40 -9.95
N ILE A 9 6.02 0.34 -10.60
CA ILE A 9 7.23 0.84 -9.99
C ILE A 9 7.08 2.35 -9.88
N TYR A 10 6.77 2.82 -8.67
CA TYR A 10 6.79 4.25 -8.37
C TYR A 10 8.21 4.67 -8.04
N GLN A 11 8.65 5.78 -8.63
CA GLN A 11 9.93 6.39 -8.30
C GLN A 11 9.63 7.68 -7.54
N THR A 12 10.21 7.82 -6.35
CA THR A 12 10.11 9.06 -5.57
C THR A 12 10.71 10.22 -6.34
N GLU A 13 10.28 11.45 -6.08
CA GLU A 13 10.76 12.65 -6.79
C GLU A 13 12.30 12.81 -6.74
N ASP A 14 12.95 12.33 -5.69
CA ASP A 14 14.41 12.34 -5.53
C ASP A 14 15.13 11.26 -6.39
N GLY A 15 14.40 10.41 -7.11
CA GLY A 15 14.93 9.38 -8.01
C GLY A 15 15.58 8.18 -7.31
N LYS A 16 15.82 8.25 -6.00
CA LYS A 16 16.55 7.23 -5.25
C LYS A 16 15.72 6.02 -4.86
N THR A 17 14.44 6.19 -4.53
CA THR A 17 13.61 5.10 -4.03
C THR A 17 12.68 4.57 -5.12
N LYS A 18 12.80 3.26 -5.38
CA LYS A 18 11.92 2.51 -6.29
C LYS A 18 10.96 1.67 -5.46
N ILE A 19 9.68 1.99 -5.54
CA ILE A 19 8.62 1.35 -4.78
C ILE A 19 7.86 0.41 -5.72
N GLN A 20 8.02 -0.89 -5.49
CA GLN A 20 7.32 -1.91 -6.27
C GLN A 20 6.01 -2.28 -5.58
N THR A 21 4.89 -1.88 -6.17
CA THR A 21 3.54 -2.15 -5.65
C THR A 21 2.73 -2.97 -6.65
N ARG A 22 1.71 -3.66 -6.15
CA ARG A 22 0.79 -4.43 -6.98
C ARG A 22 -0.43 -3.56 -7.31
N LEU A 23 -0.71 -3.43 -8.61
CA LEU A 23 -2.01 -2.99 -9.10
C LEU A 23 -2.91 -4.21 -9.26
N GLU A 24 -4.11 -4.13 -8.72
CA GLU A 24 -5.15 -5.12 -8.97
C GLU A 24 -6.49 -4.40 -9.09
N ASN A 25 -7.21 -4.61 -10.20
CA ASN A 25 -8.49 -3.94 -10.46
C ASN A 25 -8.42 -2.41 -10.30
N GLU A 26 -7.39 -1.78 -10.87
CA GLU A 26 -7.13 -0.33 -10.76
C GLU A 26 -6.84 0.16 -9.33
N THR A 27 -6.80 -0.76 -8.36
CA THR A 27 -6.50 -0.50 -6.97
C THR A 27 -5.02 -0.74 -6.70
N VAL A 28 -4.35 0.24 -6.12
CA VAL A 28 -2.93 0.14 -5.74
C VAL A 28 -2.81 -0.38 -4.31
N TRP A 29 -2.04 -1.45 -4.12
CA TRP A 29 -1.81 -2.07 -2.81
C TRP A 29 -0.43 -1.76 -2.28
N LEU A 30 -0.35 -0.93 -1.25
CA LEU A 30 0.93 -0.48 -0.67
C LEU A 30 1.07 -0.94 0.77
N SER A 31 2.28 -1.32 1.17
CA SER A 31 2.61 -1.49 2.60
C SER A 31 2.82 -0.13 3.29
N GLN A 32 2.78 -0.09 4.61
CA GLN A 32 3.07 1.13 5.37
C GLN A 32 4.47 1.68 5.12
N GLU A 33 5.44 0.79 4.88
CA GLU A 33 6.81 1.17 4.53
C GLU A 33 6.85 1.81 3.15
N GLN A 34 6.20 1.19 2.17
CA GLN A 34 6.08 1.75 0.82
C GLN A 34 5.37 3.09 0.80
N MET A 35 4.30 3.27 1.59
CA MET A 35 3.66 4.57 1.73
C MET A 35 4.58 5.60 2.40
N SER A 36 5.39 5.19 3.38
CA SER A 36 6.36 6.04 4.06
C SER A 36 7.37 6.59 3.07
N ASP A 37 7.91 5.72 2.21
CA ASP A 37 8.82 6.09 1.13
C ASP A 37 8.14 6.93 0.05
N LEU A 38 6.93 6.57 -0.38
CA LEU A 38 6.22 7.23 -1.48
C LEU A 38 5.88 8.68 -1.12
N PHE A 39 5.34 8.88 0.07
CA PHE A 39 4.96 10.19 0.57
C PHE A 39 6.08 10.91 1.32
N GLN A 40 7.28 10.31 1.39
CA GLN A 40 8.43 10.84 2.13
C GLN A 40 8.04 11.27 3.56
N ARG A 41 7.24 10.43 4.23
CA ARG A 41 6.68 10.68 5.56
C ARG A 41 7.03 9.54 6.48
N ASP A 42 7.19 9.81 7.77
CA ASP A 42 7.42 8.75 8.76
C ASP A 42 6.30 7.72 8.78
N ARG A 43 6.69 6.44 8.98
CA ARG A 43 5.76 5.32 9.14
C ARG A 43 4.67 5.60 10.18
N THR A 44 5.02 6.29 11.27
CA THR A 44 4.07 6.71 12.31
C THR A 44 2.98 7.65 11.80
N VAL A 45 3.35 8.57 10.89
CA VAL A 45 2.39 9.50 10.26
C VAL A 45 1.46 8.73 9.32
N ILE A 46 2.01 7.79 8.53
CA ILE A 46 1.22 6.91 7.66
C ILE A 46 0.22 6.09 8.49
N THR A 47 0.66 5.42 9.56
CA THR A 47 -0.22 4.65 10.44
C THR A 47 -1.33 5.54 11.03
N LYS A 48 -1.00 6.76 11.46
CA LYS A 48 -1.99 7.71 11.97
C LYS A 48 -3.01 8.10 10.90
N HIS A 49 -2.57 8.35 9.66
CA HIS A 49 -3.49 8.66 8.57
C HIS A 49 -4.43 7.50 8.25
N ILE A 50 -3.89 6.29 8.10
CA ILE A 50 -4.68 5.08 7.85
C ILE A 50 -5.73 4.89 8.95
N ASN A 51 -5.30 4.97 10.22
CA ASN A 51 -6.22 4.84 11.36
C ASN A 51 -7.28 5.95 11.40
N ASN A 52 -6.93 7.19 11.02
CA ASN A 52 -7.91 8.26 10.95
C ASN A 52 -8.94 7.99 9.85
N ILE A 53 -8.51 7.53 8.67
CA ILE A 53 -9.43 7.23 7.56
C ILE A 53 -10.41 6.12 7.95
N PHE A 54 -9.92 5.05 8.60
CA PHE A 54 -10.80 4.00 9.15
C PHE A 54 -11.70 4.52 10.27
N ARG A 55 -11.20 5.42 11.12
CA ARG A 55 -11.97 5.99 12.24
C ARG A 55 -13.06 6.95 11.78
N GLU A 56 -12.85 7.65 10.67
CA GLU A 56 -13.87 8.54 10.07
C GLU A 56 -14.91 7.76 9.27
N ASP A 57 -14.88 6.41 9.29
CA ASP A 57 -15.76 5.50 8.54
C ASP A 57 -15.72 5.79 7.02
N GLU A 58 -14.69 6.50 6.55
CA GLU A 58 -14.54 6.84 5.13
C GLU A 58 -14.09 5.63 4.30
N LEU A 59 -13.48 4.62 4.96
CA LEU A 59 -13.05 3.36 4.35
C LEU A 59 -13.33 2.18 5.30
N ASP A 60 -13.76 1.04 4.75
CA ASP A 60 -13.97 -0.19 5.51
C ASP A 60 -12.66 -1.00 5.61
N GLU A 61 -12.20 -1.28 6.83
CA GLU A 61 -10.94 -2.00 7.08
C GLU A 61 -10.93 -3.41 6.45
N LYS A 62 -12.09 -4.08 6.32
CA LYS A 62 -12.14 -5.45 5.78
C LYS A 62 -12.00 -5.48 4.27
N SER A 63 -12.50 -4.46 3.58
CA SER A 63 -12.31 -4.33 2.14
C SER A 63 -10.94 -3.75 1.80
N ASN A 64 -10.40 -2.89 2.68
CA ASN A 64 -9.24 -2.07 2.34
C ASN A 64 -7.90 -2.50 2.95
N VAL A 65 -7.88 -3.62 3.67
CA VAL A 65 -6.66 -4.22 4.20
C VAL A 65 -6.53 -5.64 3.68
N GLN A 66 -5.43 -5.91 2.98
CA GLN A 66 -5.11 -7.25 2.48
C GLN A 66 -3.75 -7.72 2.97
N ASN A 67 -3.69 -8.94 3.51
CA ASN A 67 -2.43 -9.58 3.85
C ASN A 67 -1.88 -10.28 2.60
N LEU A 68 -0.89 -9.66 1.96
CA LEU A 68 -0.21 -10.29 0.82
C LEU A 68 1.02 -11.06 1.30
N HIS A 69 1.16 -12.28 0.78
CA HIS A 69 2.39 -13.05 0.87
C HIS A 69 3.31 -12.58 -0.26
N LEU A 70 4.36 -11.85 0.08
CA LEU A 70 5.40 -11.47 -0.88
C LEU A 70 6.32 -12.67 -1.07
N ALA A 71 6.63 -13.03 -2.32
CA ALA A 71 7.54 -14.14 -2.62
C ALA A 71 8.96 -13.96 -2.01
N HIS A 72 9.32 -12.72 -1.66
CA HIS A 72 10.59 -12.36 -1.02
C HIS A 72 10.51 -12.27 0.51
N SER A 73 9.34 -12.49 1.12
CA SER A 73 9.17 -12.37 2.57
C SER A 73 8.36 -13.53 3.12
N ASP A 74 8.95 -14.27 4.06
CA ASP A 74 8.32 -15.41 4.75
C ASP A 74 7.13 -14.99 5.62
N LYS A 75 6.96 -13.68 5.89
CA LYS A 75 5.90 -13.15 6.74
C LYS A 75 4.83 -12.45 5.89
N PRO A 76 3.53 -12.67 6.19
CA PRO A 76 2.45 -11.91 5.57
C PRO A 76 2.60 -10.42 5.89
N VAL A 77 2.63 -9.59 4.86
CA VAL A 77 2.73 -8.13 4.99
C VAL A 77 1.37 -7.52 4.72
N LYS A 78 0.90 -6.69 5.64
CA LYS A 78 -0.33 -5.90 5.46
C LYS A 78 -0.11 -4.86 4.38
N HIS A 79 -0.93 -4.92 3.34
CA HIS A 79 -1.06 -3.88 2.34
C HIS A 79 -2.41 -3.22 2.48
N TYR A 80 -2.45 -1.95 2.10
CA TYR A 80 -3.60 -1.07 2.21
C TYR A 80 -3.84 -0.46 0.84
N ASN A 81 -5.09 -0.37 0.43
CA ASN A 81 -5.52 0.50 -0.63
C ASN A 81 -6.21 1.73 -0.02
N LEU A 82 -5.93 2.89 -0.59
CA LEU A 82 -6.53 4.16 -0.18
C LEU A 82 -7.44 4.73 -1.29
N ASP A 83 -7.90 3.86 -2.17
CA ASP A 83 -8.84 4.21 -3.23
C ASP A 83 -10.22 4.45 -2.59
N ARG A 84 -10.86 5.57 -2.92
CA ARG A 84 -12.10 6.06 -2.32
C ARG A 84 -13.21 6.12 -3.37
#